data_AF-A0A7W9ICS2-F1
#
_entry.id   AF-A0A7W9ICS2-F1
#
_cell.length_a   1.000
_cell.length_b   1.000
_cell.length_c   1.000
_cell.angle_alpha   90.00
_cell.angle_beta   90.00
_cell.angle_gamma   90.00
#
_symmetry.space_group_name_H-M   'P 1'
#
loop_
_entity.id
_entity.type
_entity.pdbx_description
1 polymer ?
#
loop_
_entity_poly.entity_id
_entity_poly.type
_entity_poly.pdbx_seq_one_letter_code
_entity_poly.pdbx_strand_id
1 'polypeptide(L)'
;MSDLSDMPALSAVSGTGGAGARGGGSGAARLPRSVEEAVAAERGDRPPRYVFFWGNRPPRGGGAGTGCLSQWWEAGFAADGHVFATAEHYMMAHKAWLFGDGETAGRILAAGHPGEAKKLGREVRGFDEAVWREHRYDIVVRGNVAKFGAHPDLREFLLGTRDRVLVEASPYDRIWGIGLAAGDERVASAATWRGLNLLGFALMDARDVLAARAGGEKG
;
A
#
# COMPACT_ATOMS: atom_id res chain seq x y z
N MET A 1 -1.18 -34.08 13.17
CA MET A 1 -1.44 -33.53 14.52
C MET A 1 -0.10 -33.37 15.19
N SER A 2 0.45 -32.17 15.08
CA SER A 2 1.70 -31.78 15.75
C SER A 2 1.41 -30.44 16.39
N ASP A 3 1.50 -30.49 17.71
CA ASP A 3 1.22 -29.49 18.71
C ASP A 3 2.17 -28.28 18.56
N LEU A 4 1.62 -27.07 18.58
CA LEU A 4 2.36 -25.80 18.56
C LEU A 4 1.83 -24.92 19.68
N SER A 5 1.98 -25.44 20.90
CA SER A 5 1.74 -24.72 22.15
C SER A 5 3.09 -24.42 22.80
N ASP A 6 3.78 -23.35 22.39
CA ASP A 6 4.70 -22.64 23.27
C ASP A 6 5.22 -21.33 22.64
N MET A 7 4.70 -20.19 23.10
CA MET A 7 5.34 -18.87 22.95
C MET A 7 5.26 -18.15 24.29
N PRO A 8 6.40 -17.84 24.94
CA PRO A 8 6.37 -17.13 26.22
C PRO A 8 6.09 -15.64 26.02
N ALA A 9 5.12 -15.12 26.77
CA ALA A 9 4.90 -13.70 26.97
C ALA A 9 5.84 -13.19 28.08
N LEU A 10 6.54 -12.06 27.86
CA LEU A 10 7.23 -11.32 28.92
C LEU A 10 7.17 -9.80 28.69
N SER A 11 6.30 -9.19 29.50
CA SER A 11 6.40 -7.97 30.30
C SER A 11 7.04 -6.68 29.79
N ALA A 12 6.23 -5.62 29.98
CA ALA A 12 6.56 -4.21 29.89
C ALA A 12 7.61 -3.76 30.92
N VAL A 13 8.44 -2.80 30.52
CA VAL A 13 9.26 -1.98 31.41
C VAL A 13 8.84 -0.51 31.29
N SER A 14 8.38 0.05 32.41
CA SER A 14 8.14 1.48 32.60
C SER A 14 9.44 2.17 33.00
N GLY A 15 9.77 3.29 32.36
CA GLY A 15 10.89 4.15 32.75
C GLY A 15 10.55 5.62 32.52
N THR A 16 10.57 6.40 33.59
CA THR A 16 10.22 7.83 33.67
C THR A 16 11.44 8.74 33.50
N GLY A 17 11.26 9.82 32.73
CA GLY A 17 11.75 11.18 33.04
C GLY A 17 13.18 11.57 32.63
N GLY A 18 13.29 12.69 31.90
CA GLY A 18 14.55 13.43 31.76
C GLY A 18 14.58 14.41 30.58
N ALA A 19 14.43 15.70 30.85
CA ALA A 19 14.34 16.79 29.89
C ALA A 19 15.68 17.18 29.23
N GLY A 20 15.60 17.70 28.00
CA GLY A 20 16.47 18.77 27.52
C GLY A 20 17.57 18.40 26.53
N ALA A 21 17.25 18.41 25.23
CA ALA A 21 18.18 18.85 24.20
C ALA A 21 17.41 19.36 22.99
N ARG A 22 17.48 20.67 22.73
CA ARG A 22 17.10 21.27 21.46
C ARG A 22 18.15 20.87 20.42
N GLY A 23 17.91 19.73 19.78
CA GLY A 23 18.60 19.33 18.55
C GLY A 23 17.84 19.89 17.36
N GLY A 24 18.36 20.97 16.77
CA GLY A 24 17.93 21.47 15.47
C GLY A 24 18.40 20.53 14.36
N GLY A 25 17.75 19.37 14.24
CA GLY A 25 17.77 18.58 13.02
C GLY A 25 16.69 19.11 12.10
N SER A 26 17.05 19.44 10.85
CA SER A 26 16.06 19.55 9.77
C SER A 26 15.47 18.16 9.52
N GLY A 27 14.59 17.72 10.42
CA GLY A 27 13.79 16.52 10.24
C GLY A 27 12.80 16.83 9.14
N ALA A 28 12.96 16.19 7.98
CA ALA A 28 11.89 16.19 7.00
C ALA A 28 10.61 15.76 7.71
N ALA A 29 9.61 16.63 7.72
CA ALA A 29 8.35 16.34 8.39
C ALA A 29 7.79 15.03 7.83
N ARG A 30 7.42 14.10 8.72
CA ARG A 30 6.82 12.82 8.33
C ARG A 30 5.59 13.09 7.44
N LEU A 31 5.55 12.45 6.27
CA LEU A 31 4.38 12.54 5.40
C LEU A 31 3.15 11.88 6.05
N PRO A 32 1.95 12.43 5.82
CA PRO A 32 0.71 11.86 6.35
C PRO A 32 0.47 10.44 5.83
N ARG A 33 -0.07 9.58 6.69
CA ARG A 33 -0.43 8.17 6.45
C ARG A 33 -1.92 7.89 6.61
N SER A 34 -2.71 8.95 6.80
CA SER A 34 -4.17 8.89 6.74
C SER A 34 -4.73 10.18 6.15
N VAL A 35 -6.02 10.16 5.81
CA VAL A 35 -6.72 11.35 5.32
C VAL A 35 -6.79 12.42 6.42
N GLU A 36 -7.01 12.02 7.67
CA GLU A 36 -7.03 12.92 8.83
C GLU A 36 -5.68 13.61 9.01
N GLU A 37 -4.57 12.86 8.92
CA GLU A 37 -3.22 13.43 8.98
C GLU A 37 -2.97 14.36 7.78
N ALA A 38 -3.44 14.02 6.58
CA ALA A 38 -3.29 14.87 5.40
C ALA A 38 -4.07 16.20 5.54
N VAL A 39 -5.29 16.14 6.04
CA VAL A 39 -6.12 17.32 6.36
C VAL A 39 -5.46 18.20 7.42
N ALA A 40 -4.83 17.59 8.43
CA ALA A 40 -4.08 18.34 9.43
C ALA A 40 -2.82 19.00 8.82
N ALA A 41 -2.09 18.28 7.97
CA ALA A 41 -0.86 18.74 7.34
C ALA A 41 -1.08 19.90 6.35
N GLU A 42 -2.26 19.99 5.73
CA GLU A 42 -2.63 21.11 4.84
C GLU A 42 -2.64 22.47 5.54
N ARG A 43 -2.78 22.50 6.87
CA ARG A 43 -2.78 23.72 7.67
C ARG A 43 -1.39 24.15 8.13
N GLY A 44 -0.35 23.34 7.86
CA GLY A 44 1.02 23.65 8.25
C GLY A 44 1.75 24.54 7.25
N ASP A 45 2.94 25.03 7.64
CA ASP A 45 3.78 25.94 6.83
C ASP A 45 4.23 25.31 5.49
N ARG A 46 4.24 23.97 5.42
CA ARG A 46 4.61 23.20 4.23
C ARG A 46 3.53 22.15 3.95
N PRO A 47 2.47 22.50 3.21
CA PRO A 47 1.44 21.53 2.84
C PRO A 47 2.04 20.41 1.99
N PRO A 48 1.50 19.19 2.08
CA PRO A 48 2.00 18.05 1.35
C PRO A 48 1.84 18.24 -0.17
N ARG A 49 2.79 17.71 -0.93
CA ARG A 49 2.70 17.62 -2.39
C ARG A 49 2.14 16.26 -2.79
N TYR A 50 1.32 16.24 -3.83
CA TYR A 50 0.60 15.04 -4.25
C TYR A 50 1.12 14.48 -5.58
N VAL A 51 1.17 13.15 -5.68
CA VAL A 51 1.28 12.42 -6.96
C VAL A 51 -0.03 11.66 -7.15
N PHE A 52 -0.85 12.16 -8.08
CA PHE A 52 -2.09 11.49 -8.44
C PHE A 52 -1.82 10.36 -9.42
N PHE A 53 -2.47 9.22 -9.21
CA PHE A 53 -2.45 8.11 -10.14
C PHE A 53 -3.83 7.46 -10.21
N TRP A 54 -4.19 7.00 -11.41
CA TRP A 54 -5.35 6.17 -11.67
C TRP A 54 -5.18 5.50 -13.03
N GLY A 55 -5.63 4.25 -13.15
CA GLY A 55 -5.34 3.39 -14.31
C GLY A 55 -3.94 2.77 -14.26
N ASN A 56 -3.68 1.87 -15.21
CA ASN A 56 -2.52 0.97 -15.24
C ASN A 56 -1.74 1.02 -16.56
N ARG A 57 -1.95 2.05 -17.39
CA ARG A 57 -1.28 2.15 -18.69
C ARG A 57 0.12 2.73 -18.56
N PRO A 58 1.12 2.22 -19.31
CA PRO A 58 2.42 2.85 -19.42
C PRO A 58 2.31 4.24 -20.09
N PRO A 59 3.29 5.12 -19.88
CA PRO A 59 3.44 6.33 -20.69
C PRO A 59 3.56 6.00 -22.19
N ARG A 60 3.32 6.99 -23.06
CA ARG A 60 3.44 6.83 -24.53
C ARG A 60 4.82 6.33 -24.99
N GLY A 61 5.87 6.55 -24.21
CA GLY A 61 7.23 6.07 -24.47
C GLY A 61 7.57 4.72 -23.83
N GLY A 62 6.61 4.03 -23.21
CA GLY A 62 6.86 2.83 -22.41
C GLY A 62 7.47 3.15 -21.03
N GLY A 63 7.86 2.08 -20.32
CA GLY A 63 8.51 2.16 -19.01
C GLY A 63 7.59 2.50 -17.83
N ALA A 64 8.22 2.68 -16.66
CA ALA A 64 7.53 3.00 -15.42
C ALA A 64 6.98 4.44 -15.44
N GLY A 65 5.70 4.58 -15.10
CA GLY A 65 5.02 5.85 -14.91
C GLY A 65 4.02 5.74 -13.76
N THR A 66 3.18 6.75 -13.54
CA THR A 66 2.19 6.72 -12.45
C THR A 66 1.26 5.51 -12.51
N GLY A 67 1.01 4.96 -13.69
CA GLY A 67 0.25 3.71 -13.87
C GLY A 67 0.85 2.50 -13.13
N CYS A 68 2.16 2.48 -12.88
CA CYS A 68 2.80 1.36 -12.18
C CYS A 68 2.45 1.30 -10.69
N LEU A 69 1.92 2.39 -10.12
CA LEU A 69 1.40 2.43 -8.76
C LEU A 69 0.07 1.66 -8.63
N SER A 70 -0.62 1.39 -9.74
CA SER A 70 -1.84 0.60 -9.75
C SER A 70 -1.59 -0.87 -9.38
N GLN A 71 -2.52 -1.46 -8.64
CA GLN A 71 -2.55 -2.90 -8.36
C GLN A 71 -2.82 -3.74 -9.62
N TRP A 72 -3.30 -3.11 -10.69
CA TRP A 72 -3.63 -3.72 -11.98
C TRP A 72 -2.50 -3.60 -13.00
N TRP A 73 -1.37 -3.00 -12.63
CA TRP A 73 -0.18 -3.03 -13.47
C TRP A 73 0.36 -4.47 -13.55
N GLU A 74 0.59 -4.93 -14.77
CA GLU A 74 1.13 -6.26 -15.07
C GLU A 74 2.64 -6.27 -14.82
N ALA A 75 3.01 -6.65 -13.61
CA ALA A 75 4.39 -6.89 -13.21
C ALA A 75 4.38 -8.07 -12.25
N GLY A 76 4.50 -9.28 -12.82
CA GLY A 76 4.43 -10.51 -12.05
C GLY A 76 5.56 -10.62 -11.04
N PHE A 77 5.28 -11.17 -9.85
CA PHE A 77 6.28 -11.32 -8.79
C PHE A 77 6.01 -12.57 -7.96
N ALA A 78 7.06 -13.08 -7.31
CA ALA A 78 6.97 -14.18 -6.37
C ALA A 78 6.94 -13.67 -4.93
N ALA A 79 6.06 -14.24 -4.11
CA ALA A 79 5.97 -13.97 -2.67
C ALA A 79 5.28 -15.15 -1.97
N ASP A 80 5.63 -15.42 -0.72
CA ASP A 80 4.95 -16.41 0.12
C ASP A 80 4.80 -17.79 -0.56
N GLY A 81 5.81 -18.20 -1.35
CA GLY A 81 5.84 -19.47 -2.09
C GLY A 81 4.99 -19.52 -3.38
N HIS A 82 4.37 -18.42 -3.78
CA HIS A 82 3.48 -18.35 -4.94
C HIS A 82 3.93 -17.27 -5.94
N VAL A 83 3.45 -17.37 -7.18
CA VAL A 83 3.64 -16.36 -8.22
C VAL A 83 2.32 -15.64 -8.47
N PHE A 84 2.35 -14.31 -8.50
CA PHE A 84 1.19 -13.46 -8.72
C PHE A 84 1.39 -12.65 -9.99
N ALA A 85 0.40 -12.64 -10.89
CA ALA A 85 0.48 -11.87 -12.13
C ALA A 85 0.43 -10.34 -11.88
N THR A 86 -0.32 -9.93 -10.85
CA THR A 86 -0.41 -8.53 -10.42
C THR A 86 -0.55 -8.44 -8.90
N ALA A 87 -0.43 -7.24 -8.33
CA ALA A 87 -0.66 -7.05 -6.90
C ALA A 87 -2.16 -7.20 -6.51
N GLU A 88 -3.09 -7.04 -7.46
CA GLU A 88 -4.50 -7.42 -7.26
C GLU A 88 -4.65 -8.94 -7.01
N HIS A 89 -3.93 -9.79 -7.76
CA HIS A 89 -3.93 -11.24 -7.52
C HIS A 89 -3.41 -11.56 -6.13
N TYR A 90 -2.31 -10.92 -5.71
CA TYR A 90 -1.77 -11.04 -4.36
C TYR A 90 -2.82 -10.67 -3.31
N MET A 91 -3.39 -9.47 -3.40
CA MET A 91 -4.38 -8.98 -2.44
C MET A 91 -5.59 -9.92 -2.31
N MET A 92 -6.13 -10.40 -3.43
CA MET A 92 -7.31 -11.26 -3.43
C MET A 92 -6.99 -12.69 -2.97
N ALA A 93 -5.83 -13.25 -3.32
CA ALA A 93 -5.42 -14.56 -2.83
C ALA A 93 -5.19 -14.56 -1.32
N HIS A 94 -4.53 -13.53 -0.79
CA HIS A 94 -4.36 -13.35 0.66
C HIS A 94 -5.68 -13.10 1.39
N LYS A 95 -6.62 -12.40 0.76
CA LYS A 95 -7.99 -12.30 1.28
C LYS A 95 -8.63 -13.69 1.39
N ALA A 96 -8.53 -14.51 0.35
CA ALA A 96 -9.10 -15.86 0.36
C ALA A 96 -8.45 -16.74 1.45
N TRP A 97 -7.12 -16.73 1.56
CA TRP A 97 -6.40 -17.47 2.61
C TRP A 97 -6.73 -17.00 4.02
N LEU A 98 -6.94 -15.70 4.23
CA LEU A 98 -7.34 -15.14 5.53
C LEU A 98 -8.65 -15.77 6.05
N PHE A 99 -9.57 -16.12 5.14
CA PHE A 99 -10.85 -16.75 5.48
C PHE A 99 -10.87 -18.27 5.25
N GLY A 100 -9.69 -18.89 5.10
CA GLY A 100 -9.56 -20.34 4.91
C GLY A 100 -10.06 -20.85 3.55
N ASP A 101 -10.28 -19.97 2.57
CA ASP A 101 -10.84 -20.32 1.26
C ASP A 101 -9.75 -20.65 0.23
N GLY A 102 -9.04 -21.75 0.45
CA GLY A 102 -7.93 -22.19 -0.41
C GLY A 102 -8.33 -22.48 -1.86
N GLU A 103 -9.58 -22.92 -2.10
CA GLU A 103 -10.11 -23.17 -3.44
C GLU A 103 -10.22 -21.86 -4.25
N THR A 104 -10.84 -20.83 -3.66
CA THR A 104 -10.93 -19.52 -4.29
C THR A 104 -9.56 -18.90 -4.49
N ALA A 105 -8.63 -19.08 -3.53
CA ALA A 105 -7.25 -18.65 -3.70
C ALA A 105 -6.56 -19.31 -4.91
N GLY A 106 -6.73 -20.62 -5.10
CA GLY A 106 -6.21 -21.34 -6.26
C GLY A 106 -6.78 -20.81 -7.58
N ARG A 107 -8.10 -20.52 -7.63
CA ARG A 107 -8.74 -19.89 -8.79
C ARG A 107 -8.20 -18.48 -9.05
N ILE A 108 -7.95 -17.70 -7.99
CA ILE A 108 -7.38 -16.35 -8.11
C ILE A 108 -5.98 -16.43 -8.70
N LEU A 109 -5.12 -17.32 -8.22
CA LEU A 109 -3.76 -17.49 -8.76
C LEU A 109 -3.75 -17.89 -10.23
N ALA A 110 -4.74 -18.67 -10.67
CA ALA A 110 -4.88 -19.12 -12.05
C ALA A 110 -5.57 -18.08 -12.98
N ALA A 111 -6.12 -16.99 -12.43
CA ALA A 111 -6.85 -15.99 -13.20
C ALA A 111 -5.93 -15.28 -14.21
N GLY A 112 -6.45 -15.03 -15.43
CA GLY A 112 -5.65 -14.45 -16.51
C GLY A 112 -5.57 -12.91 -16.46
N HIS A 113 -6.38 -12.26 -15.63
CA HIS A 113 -6.52 -10.81 -15.62
C HIS A 113 -6.91 -10.29 -14.21
N PRO A 114 -6.40 -9.13 -13.75
CA PRO A 114 -6.71 -8.59 -12.43
C PRO A 114 -8.21 -8.38 -12.17
N GLY A 115 -8.98 -8.07 -13.21
CA GLY A 115 -10.44 -7.96 -13.10
C GLY A 115 -11.14 -9.29 -12.72
N GLU A 116 -10.60 -10.42 -13.18
CA GLU A 116 -11.10 -11.75 -12.81
C GLU A 116 -10.71 -12.10 -11.37
N ALA A 117 -9.45 -11.86 -10.98
CA ALA A 117 -9.00 -12.00 -9.60
C ALA A 117 -9.85 -11.17 -8.62
N LYS A 118 -10.16 -9.92 -8.98
CA LYS A 118 -11.05 -9.05 -8.20
C LYS A 118 -12.46 -9.59 -8.08
N LYS A 119 -13.00 -10.17 -9.15
CA LYS A 119 -14.32 -10.81 -9.14
C LYS A 119 -14.33 -11.99 -8.17
N LEU A 120 -13.35 -12.89 -8.29
CA LEU A 120 -13.19 -14.05 -7.40
C LEU A 120 -13.00 -13.64 -5.94
N GLY A 121 -12.27 -12.56 -5.68
CA GLY A 121 -12.09 -12.02 -4.33
C GLY A 121 -13.38 -11.50 -3.68
N ARG A 122 -14.46 -11.25 -4.45
CA ARG A 122 -15.81 -10.97 -3.93
C ARG A 122 -16.60 -12.24 -3.59
N GLU A 123 -16.17 -13.39 -4.11
CA GLU A 123 -16.79 -14.71 -3.91
C GLU A 123 -16.15 -15.48 -2.73
N VAL A 124 -15.15 -14.91 -2.06
CA VAL A 124 -14.46 -15.53 -0.91
C VAL A 124 -15.45 -15.92 0.17
N ARG A 125 -15.45 -17.22 0.51
CA ARG A 125 -16.30 -17.79 1.54
C ARG A 125 -15.82 -17.41 2.94
N GLY A 126 -16.75 -17.34 3.88
CA GLY A 126 -16.43 -17.00 5.28
C GLY A 126 -15.98 -15.55 5.48
N PHE A 127 -16.19 -14.68 4.49
CA PHE A 127 -15.76 -13.29 4.54
C PHE A 127 -16.40 -12.52 5.70
N ASP A 128 -15.55 -11.92 6.53
CA ASP A 128 -15.92 -10.95 7.55
C ASP A 128 -15.24 -9.60 7.28
N GLU A 129 -16.04 -8.54 7.17
CA GLU A 129 -15.54 -7.20 6.83
C GLU A 129 -14.67 -6.60 7.95
N ALA A 130 -14.93 -6.91 9.22
CA ALA A 130 -14.16 -6.37 10.33
C ALA A 130 -12.77 -6.97 10.36
N VAL A 131 -12.67 -8.29 10.24
CA VAL A 131 -11.40 -9.03 10.10
C VAL A 131 -10.65 -8.56 8.84
N TRP A 132 -11.35 -8.40 7.71
CA TRP A 132 -10.70 -7.89 6.51
C TRP A 132 -10.15 -6.48 6.69
N ARG A 133 -10.91 -5.58 7.32
CA ARG A 133 -10.46 -4.21 7.59
C ARG A 133 -9.22 -4.16 8.49
N GLU A 134 -9.11 -5.07 9.44
CA GLU A 134 -7.94 -5.20 10.31
C GLU A 134 -6.68 -5.62 9.54
N HIS A 135 -6.79 -6.54 8.58
CA HIS A 135 -5.62 -7.12 7.90
C HIS A 135 -5.30 -6.53 6.51
N ARG A 136 -6.27 -5.92 5.82
CA ARG A 136 -6.14 -5.54 4.40
C ARG A 136 -4.98 -4.60 4.13
N TYR A 137 -4.71 -3.68 5.05
CA TYR A 137 -3.67 -2.68 4.88
C TYR A 137 -2.29 -3.34 4.81
N ASP A 138 -1.95 -4.15 5.81
CA ASP A 138 -0.66 -4.85 5.89
C ASP A 138 -0.47 -5.85 4.76
N ILE A 139 -1.54 -6.52 4.32
CA ILE A 139 -1.52 -7.37 3.13
C ILE A 139 -1.10 -6.56 1.91
N VAL A 140 -1.73 -5.40 1.67
CA VAL A 140 -1.41 -4.57 0.50
C VAL A 140 -0.02 -3.93 0.60
N VAL A 141 0.44 -3.54 1.80
CA VAL A 141 1.83 -3.08 2.00
C VAL A 141 2.81 -4.18 1.60
N ARG A 142 2.65 -5.41 2.11
CA ARG A 142 3.54 -6.54 1.78
C ARG A 142 3.53 -6.87 0.28
N GLY A 143 2.35 -6.89 -0.34
CA GLY A 143 2.23 -7.11 -1.78
C GLY A 143 2.96 -6.04 -2.60
N ASN A 144 2.86 -4.77 -2.21
CA ASN A 144 3.60 -3.69 -2.86
C ASN A 144 5.11 -3.79 -2.62
N VAL A 145 5.56 -4.12 -1.40
CA VAL A 145 6.99 -4.37 -1.14
C VAL A 145 7.52 -5.49 -2.03
N ALA A 146 6.78 -6.59 -2.19
CA ALA A 146 7.18 -7.71 -3.03
C ALA A 146 7.24 -7.31 -4.52
N LYS A 147 6.17 -6.67 -5.04
CA LYS A 147 6.11 -6.17 -6.43
C LYS A 147 7.26 -5.21 -6.73
N PHE A 148 7.38 -4.13 -5.98
CA PHE A 148 8.41 -3.12 -6.21
C PHE A 148 9.81 -3.62 -5.84
N GLY A 149 9.92 -4.63 -4.97
CA GLY A 149 11.20 -5.30 -4.69
C GLY A 149 11.70 -6.12 -5.88
N ALA A 150 10.79 -6.79 -6.60
CA ALA A 150 11.11 -7.66 -7.73
C ALA A 150 11.47 -6.91 -9.02
N HIS A 151 11.02 -5.66 -9.18
CA HIS A 151 11.16 -4.89 -10.43
C HIS A 151 11.97 -3.60 -10.22
N PRO A 152 13.27 -3.55 -10.60
CA PRO A 152 14.14 -2.41 -10.31
C PRO A 152 13.68 -1.07 -10.86
N ASP A 153 13.10 -1.05 -12.07
CA ASP A 153 12.56 0.15 -12.71
C ASP A 153 11.33 0.69 -11.98
N LEU A 154 10.42 -0.19 -11.55
CA LEU A 154 9.28 0.20 -10.74
C LEU A 154 9.74 0.70 -9.36
N ARG A 155 10.73 0.02 -8.76
CA ARG A 155 11.33 0.42 -7.48
C ARG A 155 11.87 1.83 -7.55
N GLU A 156 12.65 2.12 -8.58
CA GLU A 156 13.22 3.45 -8.82
C GLU A 156 12.12 4.50 -8.95
N PHE A 157 11.05 4.21 -9.71
CA PHE A 157 9.91 5.10 -9.83
C PHE A 157 9.28 5.39 -8.46
N LEU A 158 8.99 4.35 -7.67
CA LEU A 158 8.38 4.50 -6.34
C LEU A 158 9.27 5.31 -5.39
N LEU A 159 10.57 5.02 -5.32
CA LEU A 159 11.52 5.79 -4.51
C LEU A 159 11.64 7.24 -5.01
N GLY A 160 11.59 7.46 -6.32
CA GLY A 160 11.58 8.77 -6.97
C GLY A 160 10.36 9.63 -6.65
N THR A 161 9.31 9.07 -6.03
CA THR A 161 8.19 9.86 -5.51
C THR A 161 8.58 10.71 -4.30
N ARG A 162 9.66 10.34 -3.58
CA ARG A 162 10.29 11.12 -2.50
C ARG A 162 9.31 11.58 -1.42
N ASP A 163 9.28 12.87 -1.13
CA ASP A 163 8.50 13.56 -0.11
C ASP A 163 7.09 13.93 -0.60
N ARG A 164 6.48 13.10 -1.45
CA ARG A 164 5.12 13.29 -1.96
C ARG A 164 4.18 12.22 -1.43
N VAL A 165 2.94 12.63 -1.14
CA VAL A 165 1.85 11.72 -0.81
C VAL A 165 1.31 11.14 -2.11
N LEU A 166 1.17 9.82 -2.16
CA LEU A 166 0.60 9.13 -3.31
C LEU A 166 -0.91 9.09 -3.17
N VAL A 167 -1.62 9.42 -4.23
CA VAL A 167 -3.07 9.58 -4.19
C VAL A 167 -3.72 8.79 -5.32
N GLU A 168 -4.46 7.73 -4.97
CA GLU A 168 -5.25 6.98 -5.94
C GLU A 168 -6.52 7.77 -6.27
N ALA A 169 -6.45 8.53 -7.37
CA ALA A 169 -7.51 9.40 -7.88
C ALA A 169 -8.56 8.60 -8.68
N SER A 170 -9.07 7.54 -8.07
CA SER A 170 -10.17 6.72 -8.60
C SER A 170 -11.51 7.34 -8.21
N PRO A 171 -12.38 7.70 -9.17
CA PRO A 171 -13.72 8.20 -8.86
C PRO A 171 -14.68 7.11 -8.34
N TYR A 172 -14.31 5.83 -8.50
CA TYR A 172 -15.16 4.68 -8.20
C TYR A 172 -14.75 3.93 -6.94
N ASP A 173 -13.57 4.22 -6.38
CA ASP A 173 -13.04 3.55 -5.18
C ASP A 173 -12.90 4.54 -4.04
N ARG A 174 -13.61 4.27 -2.93
CA ARG A 174 -13.57 5.09 -1.71
C ARG A 174 -12.81 4.42 -0.56
N ILE A 175 -12.30 3.21 -0.76
CA ILE A 175 -11.48 2.50 0.24
C ILE A 175 -10.02 2.67 -0.14
N TRP A 176 -9.65 2.22 -1.33
CA TRP A 176 -8.27 2.29 -1.79
C TRP A 176 -7.94 3.67 -2.39
N GLY A 177 -8.93 4.32 -2.99
CA GLY A 177 -8.82 5.67 -3.56
C GLY A 177 -9.59 6.76 -2.81
N ILE A 178 -9.56 7.96 -3.39
CA ILE A 178 -10.19 9.17 -2.83
C ILE A 178 -11.62 9.43 -3.29
N GLY A 179 -12.17 8.60 -4.18
CA GLY A 179 -13.53 8.77 -4.72
C GLY A 179 -13.69 10.00 -5.62
N LEU A 180 -12.61 10.48 -6.23
CA LEU A 180 -12.57 11.64 -7.14
C LEU A 180 -11.59 11.34 -8.28
N ALA A 181 -11.87 11.85 -9.49
CA ALA A 181 -10.98 11.73 -10.64
C ALA A 181 -9.86 12.78 -10.56
N ALA A 182 -8.68 12.49 -11.11
CA ALA A 182 -7.52 13.38 -11.03
C ALA A 182 -7.73 14.80 -11.63
N GLY A 183 -8.70 14.98 -12.53
CA GLY A 183 -9.05 16.27 -13.11
C GLY A 183 -10.11 17.07 -12.33
N ASP A 184 -10.65 16.52 -11.24
CA ASP A 184 -11.63 17.21 -10.39
C ASP A 184 -10.89 18.19 -9.45
N GLU A 185 -11.26 19.47 -9.44
CA GLU A 185 -10.56 20.50 -8.65
C GLU A 185 -10.48 20.17 -7.15
N ARG A 186 -11.45 19.39 -6.64
CA ARG A 186 -11.50 18.97 -5.24
C ARG A 186 -10.31 18.09 -4.85
N VAL A 187 -9.68 17.36 -5.78
CA VAL A 187 -8.54 16.49 -5.44
C VAL A 187 -7.38 17.25 -4.77
N ALA A 188 -7.30 18.57 -4.99
CA ALA A 188 -6.27 19.42 -4.42
C ALA A 188 -6.31 19.54 -2.88
N SER A 189 -7.44 19.22 -2.23
CA SER A 189 -7.54 19.20 -0.77
C SER A 189 -8.08 17.88 -0.24
N ALA A 190 -7.31 17.26 0.66
CA ALA A 190 -7.67 16.06 1.41
C ALA A 190 -8.97 16.23 2.19
N ALA A 191 -9.33 17.46 2.59
CA ALA A 191 -10.57 17.74 3.30
C ALA A 191 -11.83 17.50 2.45
N THR A 192 -11.68 17.41 1.13
CA THR A 192 -12.78 17.18 0.19
C THR A 192 -12.79 15.76 -0.39
N TRP A 193 -11.76 14.95 -0.07
CA TRP A 193 -11.71 13.57 -0.49
C TRP A 193 -12.87 12.78 0.11
N ARG A 194 -13.39 11.83 -0.67
CA ARG A 194 -14.58 11.03 -0.34
C ARG A 194 -14.22 9.59 0.01
N GLY A 195 -12.93 9.29 0.09
CA GLY A 195 -12.40 7.97 0.31
C GLY A 195 -11.12 8.00 1.11
N LEU A 196 -10.66 6.81 1.53
CA LEU A 196 -9.61 6.64 2.52
C LEU A 196 -8.19 6.68 1.95
N ASN A 197 -8.04 6.63 0.62
CA ASN A 197 -6.73 6.59 -0.06
C ASN A 197 -5.77 5.51 0.48
N LEU A 198 -6.28 4.36 0.95
CA LEU A 198 -5.45 3.35 1.59
C LEU A 198 -4.32 2.85 0.70
N LEU A 199 -4.52 2.81 -0.62
CA LEU A 199 -3.48 2.35 -1.54
C LEU A 199 -2.31 3.34 -1.60
N GLY A 200 -2.62 4.64 -1.65
CA GLY A 200 -1.62 5.69 -1.64
C GLY A 200 -0.72 5.61 -0.42
N PHE A 201 -1.31 5.45 0.77
CA PHE A 201 -0.57 5.30 2.02
C PHE A 201 0.21 3.98 2.08
N ALA A 202 -0.39 2.86 1.66
CA ALA A 202 0.30 1.56 1.64
C ALA A 202 1.52 1.55 0.70
N LEU A 203 1.45 2.24 -0.44
CA LEU A 203 2.59 2.41 -1.34
C LEU A 203 3.70 3.25 -0.71
N MET A 204 3.35 4.25 0.11
CA MET A 204 4.34 5.05 0.84
C MET A 204 5.03 4.25 1.94
N ASP A 205 4.31 3.36 2.63
CA ASP A 205 4.93 2.45 3.60
C ASP A 205 5.84 1.44 2.89
N ALA A 206 5.41 0.91 1.74
CA ALA A 206 6.25 0.05 0.91
C ALA A 206 7.52 0.78 0.43
N ARG A 207 7.41 2.06 0.05
CA ARG A 207 8.54 2.93 -0.32
C ARG A 207 9.54 3.04 0.82
N ASP A 208 9.08 3.27 2.05
CA ASP A 208 9.94 3.44 3.20
C ASP A 208 10.69 2.13 3.55
N VAL A 209 9.99 0.99 3.49
CA VAL A 209 10.61 -0.35 3.67
C VAL A 209 11.71 -0.60 2.63
N LEU A 210 11.44 -0.28 1.36
CA LEU A 210 12.41 -0.49 0.27
C LEU A 210 13.61 0.48 0.37
N ALA A 211 13.38 1.71 0.80
CA ALA A 211 14.44 2.69 1.02
C ALA A 211 15.38 2.25 2.16
N ALA A 212 14.84 1.70 3.25
CA ALA A 212 15.63 1.20 4.37
C ALA A 212 16.54 0.02 3.96
N ARG A 213 16.05 -0.90 3.12
CA ARG A 213 16.84 -2.03 2.60
C ARG A 213 18.01 -1.56 1.73
N ALA A 214 17.77 -0.60 0.83
CA ALA A 214 18.81 -0.04 -0.02
C ALA A 214 19.89 0.75 0.75
N GLY A 215 19.55 1.28 1.92
CA GLY A 215 20.50 1.95 2.82
C GLY A 215 21.38 0.97 3.61
N GLY A 216 20.86 -0.21 3.97
CA GLY A 216 21.60 -1.25 4.68
C GLY A 216 22.58 -2.05 3.80
N GLU A 217 22.37 -2.10 2.49
CA GLU A 217 23.28 -2.74 1.53
C GLU A 217 24.53 -1.92 1.20
N LYS A 218 24.61 -0.67 1.67
CA LYS A 218 25.74 0.25 1.46
C LYS A 218 26.63 0.44 2.69
N GLY A 219 26.43 -0.38 3.74
CA GLY A 219 27.18 -0.34 5.01
C GLY A 219 28.22 -1.44 5.12
#